data_AF-A0A543CKC8-F1
#
_entry.id   AF-A0A543CKC8-F1
#
_cell.length_a   1.000
_cell.length_b   1.000
_cell.length_c   1.000
_cell.angle_alpha   90.00
_cell.angle_beta   90.00
_cell.angle_gamma   90.00
#
_symmetry.space_group_name_H-M   'P 1'
#
loop_
_entity.id
_entity.type
_entity.pdbx_description
1 polymer ?
#
loop_
_entity_poly.entity_id
_entity_poly.type
_entity_poly.pdbx_seq_one_letter_code
_entity_poly.pdbx_strand_id
1 'polypeptide(L)'
;MRVRFPRLADGQRSFSVVERSDGVRYRVHEGVAGPALPHDAVHFVVERETEEDGGFWGAVAAGAVFSSMRHIDGRRPPHAKERSESAIRARSERLQRAELMADLVEYVAAEGITSAGGVAKAAREVLSTLPDTSVDGPKVIAAAATLQATARRWASLAPGDELTFDWPEKRRR
;
A
#
# COMPACT_ATOMS: atom_id res chain seq x y z
N MET A 1 3.18 11.62 -5.01
CA MET A 1 1.76 11.31 -4.68
C MET A 1 1.64 11.27 -3.17
N ARG A 2 0.57 11.83 -2.60
CA ARG A 2 0.32 11.87 -1.15
C ARG A 2 -0.99 11.16 -0.83
N VAL A 3 -1.01 10.35 0.21
CA VAL A 3 -2.21 9.61 0.66
C VAL A 3 -2.48 9.93 2.13
N ARG A 4 -3.74 10.22 2.43
CA ARG A 4 -4.23 10.52 3.78
C ARG A 4 -5.24 9.45 4.20
N PHE A 5 -5.09 8.94 5.42
CA PHE A 5 -5.95 7.95 6.04
C PHE A 5 -6.59 8.58 7.28
N PRO A 6 -7.84 9.07 7.19
CA PRO A 6 -8.54 9.61 8.34
C PRO A 6 -8.89 8.52 9.35
N ARG A 7 -8.64 8.77 10.64
CA ARG A 7 -9.18 7.95 11.71
C ARG A 7 -10.66 8.28 11.87
N LEU A 8 -11.51 7.34 11.48
CA LEU A 8 -12.97 7.45 11.65
C LEU A 8 -13.42 6.78 12.95
N ALA A 9 -14.66 7.02 13.37
CA ALA A 9 -15.24 6.23 14.45
C ALA A 9 -15.43 4.77 13.97
N ASP A 10 -15.25 3.82 14.89
CA ASP A 10 -15.40 2.40 14.57
C ASP A 10 -16.81 2.09 14.03
N GLY A 11 -16.91 1.21 13.04
CA GLY A 11 -18.16 0.87 12.38
C GLY A 11 -18.53 1.78 11.19
N GLN A 12 -17.83 2.90 10.98
CA GLN A 12 -18.02 3.74 9.80
C GLN A 12 -17.37 3.14 8.56
N ARG A 13 -17.80 3.55 7.36
CA ARG A 13 -17.13 3.14 6.11
C ARG A 13 -15.78 3.85 6.00
N SER A 14 -14.69 3.09 6.01
CA SER A 14 -13.32 3.59 5.86
C SER A 14 -13.07 4.11 4.45
N PHE A 15 -12.18 5.10 4.36
CA PHE A 15 -11.67 5.59 3.09
C PHE A 15 -10.30 6.23 3.29
N SER A 16 -9.54 6.31 2.22
CA SER A 16 -8.36 7.16 2.13
C SER A 16 -8.54 8.23 1.05
N VAL A 17 -7.76 9.30 1.14
CA VAL A 17 -7.73 10.39 0.14
C VAL A 17 -6.37 10.42 -0.49
N VAL A 18 -6.32 10.16 -1.79
CA VAL A 18 -5.11 10.24 -2.60
C VAL A 18 -5.07 11.52 -3.41
N GLU A 19 -3.94 12.20 -3.34
CA GLU A 19 -3.56 13.33 -4.17
C GLU A 19 -2.40 12.89 -5.07
N ARG A 20 -2.70 12.71 -6.36
CA ARG A 20 -1.73 12.25 -7.34
C ARG A 20 -0.83 13.40 -7.79
N SER A 21 0.34 13.08 -8.32
CA SER A 21 1.30 14.08 -8.81
C SER A 21 0.80 14.90 -10.00
N ASP A 22 -0.25 14.44 -10.69
CA ASP A 22 -0.95 15.21 -11.72
C ASP A 22 -2.05 16.14 -11.17
N GLY A 23 -2.12 16.29 -9.84
CA GLY A 23 -3.05 17.20 -9.15
C GLY A 23 -4.49 16.69 -9.06
N VAL A 24 -4.77 15.46 -9.50
CA VAL A 24 -6.11 14.86 -9.38
C VAL A 24 -6.27 14.22 -8.01
N ARG A 25 -7.41 14.45 -7.36
CA ARG A 25 -7.74 13.84 -6.07
C ARG A 25 -8.85 12.80 -6.18
N TYR A 26 -8.66 11.70 -5.46
CA TYR A 26 -9.64 10.62 -5.34
C TYR A 26 -9.85 10.23 -3.89
N ARG A 27 -11.07 9.82 -3.57
CA ARG A 27 -11.38 9.02 -2.39
C ARG A 27 -11.29 7.54 -2.77
N VAL A 28 -10.50 6.76 -2.05
CA VAL A 28 -10.45 5.30 -2.18
C VAL A 28 -11.35 4.74 -1.09
N HIS A 29 -12.38 3.99 -1.47
CA HIS A 29 -13.28 3.36 -0.52
C HIS A 29 -12.75 2.00 -0.09
N GLU A 30 -12.77 1.77 1.22
CA GLU A 30 -12.26 0.56 1.86
C GLU A 30 -13.41 -0.17 2.58
N GLY A 31 -13.07 -1.05 3.52
CA GLY A 31 -14.01 -1.75 4.39
C GLY A 31 -14.58 -0.88 5.51
N VAL A 32 -14.79 -1.50 6.66
CA VAL A 32 -15.32 -0.84 7.86
C VAL A 32 -14.16 -0.41 8.75
N ALA A 33 -14.20 0.83 9.23
CA ALA A 33 -13.22 1.37 10.16
C ALA A 33 -13.24 0.61 11.49
N GLY A 34 -12.05 0.33 12.00
CA GLY A 34 -11.84 -0.37 13.27
C GLY A 34 -10.50 0.02 13.90
N PRO A 35 -10.09 -0.69 14.97
CA PRO A 35 -8.89 -0.35 15.73
C PRO A 35 -7.59 -0.74 15.00
N ALA A 36 -7.64 -1.71 14.09
CA ALA A 36 -6.49 -2.14 13.31
C ALA A 36 -6.09 -1.07 12.27
N LEU A 37 -4.82 -1.07 11.88
CA LEU A 37 -4.35 -0.26 10.77
C LEU A 37 -5.14 -0.64 9.50
N PRO A 38 -5.61 0.33 8.69
CA PRO A 38 -6.35 0.01 7.47
C PRO A 38 -5.49 -0.82 6.51
N HIS A 39 -6.10 -1.80 5.86
CA HIS A 39 -5.44 -2.69 4.92
C HIS A 39 -4.71 -1.93 3.81
N ASP A 40 -5.35 -0.91 3.23
CA ASP A 40 -4.72 -0.04 2.24
C ASP A 40 -3.49 0.71 2.80
N ALA A 41 -3.45 1.05 4.09
CA ALA A 41 -2.25 1.64 4.71
C ALA A 41 -1.13 0.61 4.91
N VAL A 42 -1.47 -0.66 5.18
CA VAL A 42 -0.50 -1.77 5.18
C VAL A 42 0.14 -1.88 3.80
N HIS A 43 -0.65 -1.99 2.73
CA HIS A 43 -0.15 -2.04 1.36
C HIS A 43 0.73 -0.83 1.02
N PHE A 44 0.32 0.37 1.43
CA PHE A 44 1.12 1.56 1.16
C PHE A 44 2.53 1.45 1.75
N VAL A 45 2.63 1.05 3.03
CA VAL A 45 3.92 0.88 3.72
C VAL A 45 4.72 -0.22 3.05
N VAL A 46 4.12 -1.39 2.83
CA VAL A 46 4.82 -2.54 2.26
C VAL A 46 5.35 -2.26 0.86
N GLU A 47 4.50 -1.80 -0.05
CA GLU A 47 4.92 -1.53 -1.43
C GLU A 47 6.02 -0.45 -1.47
N ARG A 48 5.93 0.57 -0.61
CA ARG A 48 6.94 1.64 -0.55
C ARG A 48 8.28 1.14 -0.02
N GLU A 49 8.30 0.47 1.13
CA GLU A 49 9.54 0.07 1.81
C GLU A 49 10.25 -1.10 1.10
N THR A 50 9.48 -1.98 0.45
CA THR A 50 10.04 -3.13 -0.30
C THR A 50 10.33 -2.82 -1.77
N GLU A 51 9.90 -1.65 -2.26
CA GLU A 51 9.90 -1.26 -3.68
C GLU A 51 9.06 -2.19 -4.58
N GLU A 52 8.15 -2.97 -4.01
CA GLU A 52 7.16 -3.78 -4.75
C GLU A 52 6.06 -2.87 -5.33
N ASP A 53 6.35 -2.21 -6.46
CA ASP A 53 5.42 -1.30 -7.14
C ASP A 53 4.35 -1.97 -8.03
N GLY A 54 4.21 -3.30 -7.89
CA GLY A 54 3.21 -4.11 -8.58
C GLY A 54 1.81 -4.07 -7.96
N GLY A 55 1.68 -3.55 -6.74
CA GLY A 55 0.41 -3.50 -6.01
C GLY A 55 -0.48 -2.31 -6.36
N PHE A 56 -1.46 -2.07 -5.49
CA PHE A 56 -2.49 -1.05 -5.68
C PHE A 56 -1.89 0.36 -5.72
N TRP A 57 -1.01 0.70 -4.77
CA TRP A 57 -0.47 2.06 -4.67
C TRP A 57 0.54 2.37 -5.76
N GLY A 58 1.37 1.40 -6.14
CA GLY A 58 2.22 1.48 -7.31
C GLY A 58 1.42 1.72 -8.60
N ALA A 59 0.26 1.06 -8.74
CA ALA A 59 -0.65 1.28 -9.88
C ALA A 59 -1.29 2.67 -9.85
N VAL A 60 -1.82 3.12 -8.71
CA VAL A 60 -2.42 4.47 -8.56
C VAL A 60 -1.38 5.56 -8.82
N ALA A 61 -0.16 5.41 -8.31
CA ALA A 61 0.95 6.31 -8.57
C ALA A 61 1.28 6.41 -10.07
N ALA A 62 1.14 5.30 -10.82
CA ALA A 62 1.35 5.25 -12.26
C ALA A 62 0.18 5.76 -13.12
N GLY A 63 -1.00 5.97 -12.52
CA GLY A 63 -2.16 6.49 -13.24
C GLY A 63 -3.41 5.62 -13.22
N ALA A 64 -3.38 4.49 -12.53
CA ALA A 64 -4.56 3.64 -12.38
C ALA A 64 -5.67 4.37 -11.61
N VAL A 65 -6.90 4.15 -12.06
CA VAL A 65 -8.13 4.52 -11.38
C VAL A 65 -8.99 3.27 -11.32
N PHE A 66 -9.16 2.74 -10.11
CA PHE A 66 -9.94 1.54 -9.84
C PHE A 66 -11.41 1.88 -9.55
N SER A 67 -12.29 0.87 -9.57
CA SER A 67 -13.71 1.04 -9.27
C SER A 67 -13.98 1.48 -7.82
N SER A 68 -13.08 1.17 -6.88
CA SER A 68 -13.11 1.65 -5.50
C SER A 68 -12.83 3.15 -5.37
N MET A 69 -12.39 3.81 -6.45
CA MET A 69 -11.97 5.21 -6.44
C MET A 69 -13.08 6.13 -6.92
N ARG A 70 -13.48 7.07 -6.06
CA ARG A 70 -14.38 8.16 -6.40
C ARG A 70 -13.58 9.45 -6.62
N HIS A 71 -13.73 10.04 -7.80
CA HIS A 71 -13.14 11.36 -8.11
C HIS A 71 -13.69 12.43 -7.15
N ILE A 72 -12.80 13.27 -6.62
CA ILE A 72 -13.14 14.42 -5.78
C ILE A 72 -13.05 15.69 -6.62
N ASP A 73 -11.84 16.04 -7.08
CA ASP A 73 -11.57 17.21 -7.91
C ASP A 73 -10.23 17.09 -8.66
N GLY A 74 -9.80 18.18 -9.28
CA GLY A 74 -8.63 18.22 -10.16
C GLY A 74 -8.97 17.80 -11.60
N ARG A 75 -8.24 18.37 -12.56
CA ARG A 75 -8.47 18.12 -13.98
C ARG A 75 -7.94 16.74 -14.36
N ARG A 76 -8.84 15.83 -14.74
CA ARG A 76 -8.43 14.54 -15.29
C ARG A 76 -7.64 14.76 -16.60
N PRO A 77 -6.48 14.13 -16.76
CA PRO A 77 -5.68 14.28 -17.97
C PRO A 77 -6.45 13.72 -19.19
N PRO A 78 -6.12 14.18 -20.41
CA PRO A 78 -6.63 13.54 -21.61
C PRO A 78 -6.23 12.05 -21.62
N HIS A 79 -7.08 11.20 -22.20
CA HIS A 79 -6.90 9.75 -22.26
C HIS A 79 -6.69 9.07 -20.90
N ALA A 80 -7.31 9.61 -19.83
CA ALA A 80 -7.19 9.05 -18.48
C ALA A 80 -7.62 7.58 -18.40
N LYS A 81 -8.61 7.17 -19.21
CA LYS A 81 -9.09 5.78 -19.22
C LYS A 81 -8.04 4.83 -19.80
N GLU A 82 -7.50 5.15 -20.97
CA GLU A 82 -6.49 4.34 -21.65
C GLU A 82 -5.20 4.26 -20.82
N ARG A 83 -4.81 5.38 -20.20
CA ARG A 83 -3.68 5.41 -19.26
C ARG A 83 -3.92 4.53 -18.03
N SER A 84 -5.12 4.60 -17.44
CA SER A 84 -5.48 3.76 -16.30
C SER A 84 -5.43 2.27 -16.65
N GLU A 85 -6.07 1.87 -17.75
CA GLU A 85 -6.05 0.48 -18.21
C GLU A 85 -4.63 -0.01 -18.48
N SER A 86 -3.77 0.84 -19.06
CA SER A 86 -2.37 0.50 -19.32
C SER A 86 -1.57 0.36 -18.04
N ALA A 87 -1.81 1.21 -17.04
CA ALA A 87 -1.17 1.12 -15.72
C ALA A 87 -1.56 -0.16 -14.96
N ILE A 88 -2.84 -0.57 -15.06
CA ILE A 88 -3.37 -1.82 -14.48
C ILE A 88 -2.78 -3.03 -15.21
N ARG A 89 -2.84 -3.07 -16.54
CA ARG A 89 -2.29 -4.18 -17.34
C ARG A 89 -0.79 -4.39 -17.10
N ALA A 90 -0.01 -3.31 -16.98
CA ALA A 90 1.43 -3.40 -16.72
C ALA A 90 1.78 -4.02 -15.35
N ARG A 91 0.81 -4.21 -14.46
CA ARG A 91 1.00 -4.69 -13.08
C ARG A 91 0.21 -5.94 -12.74
N SER A 92 -0.71 -6.39 -13.60
CA SER A 92 -1.63 -7.49 -13.29
C SER A 92 -0.93 -8.78 -12.89
N GLU A 93 0.22 -9.07 -13.50
CA GLU A 93 1.02 -10.27 -13.18
C GLU A 93 1.72 -10.20 -11.81
N ARG A 94 1.88 -9.00 -11.25
CA ARG A 94 2.54 -8.76 -9.96
C ARG A 94 1.56 -8.51 -8.82
N LEU A 95 0.26 -8.41 -9.10
CA LEU A 95 -0.75 -8.12 -8.08
C LEU A 95 -0.75 -9.18 -6.97
N GLN A 96 -0.79 -10.47 -7.33
CA GLN A 96 -0.75 -11.55 -6.34
C GLN A 96 0.54 -11.51 -5.49
N ARG A 97 1.66 -11.14 -6.12
CA ARG A 97 2.92 -10.98 -5.39
C ARG A 97 2.83 -9.83 -4.38
N ALA A 98 2.25 -8.70 -4.74
CA ALA A 98 2.08 -7.56 -3.83
C ALA A 98 1.20 -7.92 -2.62
N GLU A 99 0.13 -8.70 -2.82
CA GLU A 99 -0.69 -9.24 -1.72
C GLU A 99 0.13 -10.12 -0.77
N LEU A 100 0.83 -11.12 -1.31
CA LEU A 100 1.65 -12.03 -0.50
C LEU A 100 2.85 -11.34 0.16
N MET A 101 3.35 -10.24 -0.42
CA MET A 101 4.36 -9.40 0.22
C MET A 101 3.80 -8.64 1.43
N ALA A 102 2.52 -8.23 1.40
CA ALA A 102 1.86 -7.65 2.55
C ALA A 102 1.73 -8.69 3.68
N ASP A 103 1.24 -9.89 3.35
CA ASP A 103 1.15 -11.02 4.28
C ASP A 103 2.51 -11.37 4.90
N LEU A 104 3.57 -11.41 4.08
CA LEU A 104 4.93 -11.70 4.55
C LEU A 104 5.43 -10.65 5.54
N VAL A 105 5.24 -9.36 5.24
CA VAL A 105 5.71 -8.28 6.11
C VAL A 105 4.91 -8.26 7.42
N GLU A 106 3.59 -8.49 7.36
CA GLU A 106 2.76 -8.63 8.55
C GLU A 106 3.21 -9.81 9.42
N TYR A 107 3.49 -10.97 8.80
CA TYR A 107 4.01 -12.14 9.49
C TYR A 107 5.37 -11.86 10.15
N VAL A 108 6.32 -11.28 9.42
CA VAL A 108 7.65 -10.90 9.94
C VAL A 108 7.53 -9.91 11.11
N ALA A 109 6.60 -8.96 11.02
CA ALA A 109 6.31 -8.01 12.09
C ALA A 109 5.69 -8.69 13.31
N ALA A 110 4.73 -9.60 13.13
CA ALA A 110 4.06 -10.30 14.23
C ALA A 110 5.04 -11.22 14.99
N GLU A 111 5.87 -11.95 14.25
CA GLU A 111 6.83 -12.92 14.81
C GLU A 111 8.14 -12.28 15.27
N GLY A 112 8.33 -10.98 15.05
CA GLY A 112 9.55 -10.25 15.46
C GLY A 112 10.82 -10.77 14.77
N ILE A 113 10.72 -11.18 13.50
CA ILE A 113 11.86 -11.74 12.76
C ILE A 113 12.82 -10.61 12.36
N THR A 114 14.06 -10.70 12.85
CA THR A 114 15.10 -9.66 12.63
C THR A 114 16.30 -10.13 11.82
N SER A 115 16.30 -11.37 11.33
CA SER A 115 17.41 -11.95 10.56
C SER A 115 17.02 -12.24 9.12
N ALA A 116 17.96 -12.02 8.19
CA ALA A 116 17.76 -12.30 6.77
C ALA A 116 17.44 -13.79 6.51
N GLY A 117 18.05 -14.71 7.25
CA GLY A 117 17.74 -16.14 7.15
C GLY A 117 16.32 -16.48 7.61
N GLY A 118 15.84 -15.83 8.67
CA GLY A 118 14.46 -15.96 9.14
C GLY A 118 13.46 -15.44 8.11
N VAL A 119 13.73 -14.26 7.53
CA VAL A 119 12.90 -13.71 6.44
C VAL A 119 12.88 -14.63 5.23
N ALA A 120 14.04 -15.15 4.80
CA ALA A 120 14.09 -16.07 3.66
C ALA A 120 13.31 -17.36 3.91
N LYS A 121 13.25 -17.84 5.16
CA LYS A 121 12.40 -18.98 5.54
C LYS A 121 10.92 -18.63 5.43
N ALA A 122 10.50 -17.51 6.02
CA ALA A 122 9.12 -17.04 5.95
C ALA A 122 8.66 -16.79 4.50
N ALA A 123 9.52 -16.17 3.69
CA ALA A 123 9.25 -15.90 2.28
C ALA A 123 8.98 -17.19 1.48
N ARG A 124 9.76 -18.25 1.69
CA ARG A 124 9.52 -19.55 1.01
C ARG A 124 8.17 -20.18 1.35
N GLU A 125 7.64 -19.90 2.55
CA GLU A 125 6.36 -20.42 2.99
C GLU A 125 5.21 -19.56 2.45
N VAL A 126 5.24 -18.25 2.71
CA VAL A 126 4.18 -17.30 2.33
C VAL A 126 4.07 -17.17 0.81
N LEU A 127 5.20 -17.07 0.09
CA LEU A 127 5.22 -16.89 -1.36
C LEU A 127 5.21 -18.22 -2.13
N SER A 128 4.96 -19.36 -1.47
CA SER A 128 5.10 -20.72 -2.04
C SER A 128 4.26 -20.98 -3.31
N THR A 129 3.23 -20.17 -3.56
CA THR A 129 2.39 -20.26 -4.77
C THR A 129 2.97 -19.50 -5.97
N LEU A 130 4.03 -18.73 -5.78
CA LEU A 130 4.71 -17.97 -6.84
C LEU A 130 5.92 -18.74 -7.39
N PRO A 131 6.27 -18.52 -8.67
CA PRO A 131 7.49 -19.09 -9.25
C PRO A 131 8.78 -18.54 -8.62
N ASP A 132 8.74 -17.31 -8.07
CA ASP A 132 9.86 -16.66 -7.42
C ASP A 132 9.49 -16.25 -5.99
N THR A 133 10.18 -16.83 -5.01
CA THR A 133 10.02 -16.55 -3.58
C THR A 133 11.14 -15.67 -3.01
N SER A 134 12.06 -15.20 -3.87
CA SER A 134 13.16 -14.36 -3.44
C SER A 134 12.66 -13.00 -2.96
N VAL A 135 13.27 -12.49 -1.89
CA VAL A 135 12.97 -11.18 -1.30
C VAL A 135 14.26 -10.56 -0.78
N ASP A 136 14.28 -9.23 -0.71
CA ASP A 136 15.34 -8.48 -0.04
C ASP A 136 15.06 -8.49 1.48
N GLY A 137 15.76 -9.36 2.20
CA GLY A 137 15.58 -9.57 3.64
C GLY A 137 15.67 -8.28 4.47
N PRO A 138 16.76 -7.48 4.32
CA PRO A 138 16.85 -6.16 4.94
C PRO A 138 15.67 -5.24 4.68
N LYS A 139 15.16 -5.15 3.43
CA LYS A 139 13.97 -4.33 3.12
C LYS A 139 12.71 -4.84 3.79
N VAL A 140 12.50 -6.16 3.84
CA VAL A 140 11.34 -6.76 4.54
C VAL A 140 11.40 -6.48 6.04
N ILE A 141 12.58 -6.56 6.67
CA ILE A 141 12.76 -6.20 8.10
C ILE A 141 12.46 -4.71 8.33
N ALA A 142 12.96 -3.84 7.46
CA ALA A 142 12.69 -2.40 7.54
C ALA A 142 11.20 -2.08 7.35
N ALA A 143 10.54 -2.76 6.41
CA ALA A 143 9.10 -2.66 6.18
C ALA A 143 8.31 -3.12 7.41
N ALA A 144 8.68 -4.24 8.03
CA ALA A 144 8.03 -4.76 9.23
C ALA A 144 8.16 -3.79 10.42
N ALA A 145 9.36 -3.23 10.65
CA ALA A 145 9.57 -2.22 11.68
C ALA A 145 8.74 -0.94 11.43
N THR A 146 8.71 -0.48 10.18
CA THR A 146 7.90 0.68 9.76
C THR A 146 6.41 0.41 9.95
N LEU A 147 5.95 -0.80 9.63
CA LEU A 147 4.56 -1.22 9.79
C LEU A 147 4.15 -1.24 11.26
N GLN A 148 4.97 -1.82 12.14
CA GLN A 148 4.73 -1.79 13.59
C GLN A 148 4.66 -0.36 14.14
N ALA A 149 5.60 0.51 13.74
CA ALA A 149 5.59 1.92 14.16
C ALA A 149 4.34 2.65 13.64
N THR A 150 3.93 2.37 12.41
CA THR A 150 2.72 2.92 11.79
C THR A 150 1.46 2.46 12.51
N ALA A 151 1.35 1.17 12.84
CA ALA A 151 0.24 0.61 13.60
C ALA A 151 0.13 1.23 15.00
N ARG A 152 1.26 1.45 15.69
CA ARG A 152 1.27 2.17 16.99
C ARG A 152 0.79 3.60 16.86
N ARG A 153 1.23 4.32 15.81
CA ARG A 153 0.76 5.69 15.54
C ARG A 153 -0.74 5.70 15.25
N TRP A 154 -1.23 4.78 14.42
CA TRP A 154 -2.65 4.63 14.14
C TRP A 154 -3.48 4.41 15.40
N ALA A 155 -3.04 3.48 16.26
CA ALA A 155 -3.72 3.17 17.51
C ALA A 155 -3.79 4.37 18.48
N SER A 156 -2.88 5.34 18.34
CA SER A 156 -2.87 6.56 19.16
C SER A 156 -3.74 7.71 18.60
N LEU A 157 -4.27 7.58 17.39
CA LEU A 157 -5.09 8.61 16.77
C LEU A 157 -6.51 8.62 17.34
N ALA A 158 -7.05 9.82 17.59
CA ALA A 158 -8.45 10.01 17.88
C ALA A 158 -9.27 10.09 16.58
N PRO A 159 -10.58 9.74 16.61
CA PRO A 159 -11.46 10.04 15.48
C PRO A 159 -11.40 11.52 15.09
N GLY A 160 -11.13 11.79 13.82
CA GLY A 160 -10.90 13.14 13.27
C GLY A 160 -9.43 13.44 12.94
N ASP A 161 -8.48 12.71 13.54
CA ASP A 161 -7.06 12.78 13.14
C ASP A 161 -6.81 11.99 11.84
N GLU A 162 -5.60 12.08 11.29
CA GLU A 162 -5.21 11.31 10.10
C GLU A 162 -3.74 10.87 10.11
N LEU A 163 -3.45 9.77 9.42
CA LEU A 163 -2.08 9.46 8.97
C LEU A 163 -1.88 9.95 7.54
N THR A 164 -0.73 10.55 7.28
CA THR A 164 -0.32 10.97 5.94
C THR A 164 0.94 10.23 5.52
N PHE A 165 0.95 9.76 4.28
CA PHE A 165 2.13 9.17 3.66
C PHE A 165 2.42 9.84 2.32
N ASP A 166 3.72 9.97 2.02
CA ASP A 166 4.23 10.39 0.73
C ASP A 166 4.80 9.19 -0.02
N TRP A 167 4.37 9.03 -1.28
CA TRP A 167 4.89 8.05 -2.21
C TRP A 167 6.05 8.68 -2.98
N PRO A 168 7.22 8.03 -3.04
CA PRO A 168 8.37 8.59 -3.72
C PRO A 168 8.05 8.83 -5.19
N GLU A 169 8.23 10.07 -5.65
CA GLU A 169 8.24 10.31 -7.08
C GLU A 169 9.48 9.62 -7.65
N LYS A 170 9.31 8.71 -8.61
CA LYS A 170 10.44 8.22 -9.40
C LYS A 170 11.14 9.47 -9.93
N ARG A 171 12.32 9.81 -9.40
CA ARG A 171 13.19 10.82 -10.00
C ARG A 171 13.33 10.38 -11.46
N ARG A 172 12.74 11.15 -12.37
CA ARG A 172 13.06 11.03 -13.79
C ARG A 172 14.58 11.14 -13.87
N ARG A 173 15.24 10.01 -14.13
CA ARG A 173 16.62 10.01 -14.60
C ARG A 173 16.59 10.39 -16.07
#